data_AF-A0A950ZMY4-F1
#
_entry.id   AF-A0A950ZMY4-F1
#
_cell.length_a   1.000
_cell.length_b   1.000
_cell.length_c   1.000
_cell.angle_alpha   90.00
_cell.angle_beta   90.00
_cell.angle_gamma   90.00
#
_symmetry.space_group_name_H-M   'P 1'
#
loop_
_entity.id
_entity.type
_entity.pdbx_description
1 polymer ?
#
loop_
_entity_poly.entity_id
_entity_poly.type
_entity_poly.pdbx_seq_one_letter_code
_entity_poly.pdbx_strand_id
1 'polypeptide(L)'
;MPLLRMAMYAKGVQIYCAPTADGRETWLSTMRHVALEGRCFVLSCNQFTRRSDLPADIPNTLALAPDDVVSTGGSCIISPLGEVLVGPARDGEEILFADIDLDEIARGKFDFDVAGHYARPDVFRLTVDEAPKPPVSPAQ
;
A
#
# COMPACT_ATOMS: atom_id res chain seq x y z
N MET A 1 -4.56 8.91 1.54
CA MET A 1 -3.43 9.88 1.63
C MET A 1 -3.03 10.38 0.24
N PRO A 2 -3.86 11.22 -0.43
CA PRO A 2 -3.63 11.58 -1.83
C PRO A 2 -2.35 12.40 -2.07
N LEU A 3 -2.05 13.41 -1.22
CA LEU A 3 -0.88 14.28 -1.42
C LEU A 3 0.45 13.53 -1.23
N LEU A 4 0.52 12.65 -0.24
CA LEU A 4 1.70 11.79 -0.02
C LEU A 4 1.94 10.88 -1.22
N ARG A 5 0.88 10.24 -1.75
CA ARG A 5 1.01 9.39 -2.93
C ARG A 5 1.48 10.18 -4.15
N MET A 6 0.94 11.38 -4.38
CA MET A 6 1.40 12.24 -5.46
C MET A 6 2.89 12.59 -5.33
N ALA A 7 3.38 12.88 -4.12
CA ALA A 7 4.80 13.12 -3.88
C ALA A 7 5.66 11.89 -4.24
N MET A 8 5.18 10.68 -3.95
CA MET A 8 5.85 9.43 -4.33
C MET A 8 5.82 9.18 -5.85
N TYR A 9 4.70 9.46 -6.51
CA TYR A 9 4.57 9.36 -7.97
C TYR A 9 5.52 10.32 -8.69
N ALA A 10 5.64 11.55 -8.20
CA ALA A 10 6.58 12.54 -8.73
C ALA A 10 8.05 12.12 -8.56
N LYS A 11 8.36 11.29 -7.55
CA LYS A 11 9.68 10.66 -7.36
C LYS A 11 9.89 9.40 -8.20
N GLY A 12 8.92 9.00 -9.02
CA GLY A 12 9.05 7.88 -9.94
C GLY A 12 8.92 6.51 -9.29
N VAL A 13 8.14 6.36 -8.22
CA VAL A 13 7.90 5.05 -7.59
C VAL A 13 7.39 4.02 -8.62
N GLN A 14 8.09 2.89 -8.72
CA GLN A 14 7.75 1.78 -9.63
C GLN A 14 7.18 0.57 -8.88
N ILE A 15 7.67 0.35 -7.66
CA ILE A 15 7.21 -0.65 -6.71
C ILE A 15 6.75 0.09 -5.46
N TYR A 16 5.46 0.03 -5.17
CA TYR A 16 4.82 0.68 -4.03
C TYR A 16 4.54 -0.36 -2.95
N CYS A 17 5.38 -0.38 -1.91
CA CYS A 17 5.17 -1.22 -0.75
C CYS A 17 4.10 -0.60 0.18
N ALA A 18 3.05 -1.36 0.48
CA ALA A 18 1.94 -0.94 1.31
C ALA A 18 1.68 -1.92 2.48
N PRO A 19 2.56 -1.94 3.51
CA PRO A 19 2.29 -2.64 4.76
C PRO A 19 1.03 -2.07 5.42
N THR A 20 0.21 -2.95 6.00
CA THR A 20 -1.05 -2.57 6.65
C THR A 20 -1.36 -3.48 7.84
N ALA A 21 -2.31 -3.03 8.65
CA ALA A 21 -2.99 -3.83 9.68
C ALA A 21 -4.51 -3.88 9.45
N ASP A 22 -4.97 -3.51 8.26
CA ASP A 22 -6.39 -3.53 7.88
C ASP A 22 -6.70 -4.76 6.99
N GLY A 23 -7.33 -5.77 7.57
CA GLY A 23 -7.71 -7.01 6.88
C GLY A 23 -9.04 -6.95 6.12
N ARG A 24 -9.73 -5.79 6.08
CA ARG A 24 -11.05 -5.67 5.45
C ARG A 24 -10.99 -5.90 3.93
N GLU A 25 -12.10 -6.34 3.36
CA GLU A 25 -12.24 -6.53 1.90
C GLU A 25 -12.02 -5.23 1.10
N THR A 26 -12.41 -4.09 1.68
CA THR A 26 -12.25 -2.75 1.09
C THR A 26 -10.79 -2.36 0.83
N TRP A 27 -9.83 -3.01 1.50
CA TRP A 27 -8.40 -2.76 1.29
C TRP A 27 -7.95 -3.10 -0.13
N LEU A 28 -8.43 -4.22 -0.68
CA LEU A 28 -8.07 -4.67 -2.02
C LEU A 28 -8.46 -3.64 -3.08
N SER A 29 -9.68 -3.11 -3.01
CA SER A 29 -10.16 -2.05 -3.91
C SER A 29 -9.28 -0.81 -3.84
N THR A 30 -8.81 -0.46 -2.65
CA THR A 30 -7.89 0.68 -2.45
C THR A 30 -6.54 0.44 -3.10
N MET A 31 -5.95 -0.75 -2.94
CA MET A 31 -4.65 -1.09 -3.54
C MET A 31 -4.72 -1.18 -5.06
N ARG A 32 -5.81 -1.73 -5.63
CA ARG A 32 -6.05 -1.71 -7.08
C ARG A 32 -6.11 -0.30 -7.63
N HIS A 33 -6.81 0.60 -6.93
CA HIS A 33 -6.86 2.01 -7.31
C HIS A 33 -5.49 2.69 -7.24
N VAL A 34 -4.69 2.44 -6.19
CA VAL A 34 -3.33 2.99 -6.06
C VAL A 34 -2.40 2.51 -7.17
N ALA A 35 -2.49 1.23 -7.56
CA ALA A 35 -1.72 0.66 -8.66
C ALA A 35 -2.06 1.34 -9.99
N LEU A 36 -3.37 1.47 -10.26
CA LEU A 36 -3.90 2.19 -11.42
C LEU A 36 -3.46 3.66 -11.43
N GLU A 37 -3.69 4.40 -10.36
CA GLU A 37 -3.39 5.84 -10.29
C GLU A 37 -1.89 6.12 -10.44
N GLY A 38 -1.04 5.31 -9.81
CA GLY A 38 0.41 5.51 -9.86
C GLY A 38 1.10 4.91 -11.09
N ARG A 39 0.42 4.02 -11.81
CA ARG A 39 1.03 3.09 -12.79
C ARG A 39 2.28 2.42 -12.21
N CYS A 40 2.12 1.77 -11.07
CA CYS A 40 3.20 1.09 -10.35
C CYS A 40 2.72 -0.28 -9.85
N PHE A 41 3.64 -1.21 -9.63
CA PHE A 41 3.32 -2.46 -8.96
C PHE A 41 3.06 -2.18 -7.48
N VAL A 42 1.94 -2.65 -6.94
CA VAL A 42 1.62 -2.50 -5.51
C VAL A 42 1.84 -3.83 -4.81
N LEU A 43 2.69 -3.81 -3.79
CA LEU A 43 2.96 -4.95 -2.92
C LEU A 43 2.40 -4.64 -1.54
N SER A 44 1.25 -5.22 -1.21
CA SER A 44 0.63 -5.04 0.09
C SER A 44 0.84 -6.27 0.97
N CYS A 45 1.25 -6.04 2.21
CA CYS A 45 1.41 -7.08 3.21
C CYS A 45 0.61 -6.76 4.48
N ASN A 46 -0.06 -7.77 5.01
CA ASN A 46 -0.77 -7.74 6.28
C ASN A 46 -0.50 -9.03 7.05
N GLN A 47 -0.52 -8.95 8.38
CA GLN A 47 -0.31 -10.10 9.26
C GLN A 47 -1.55 -11.01 9.27
N PHE A 48 -1.31 -12.32 9.30
CA PHE A 48 -2.29 -13.31 9.72
C PHE A 48 -1.99 -13.68 11.17
N THR A 49 -2.94 -13.50 12.07
CA THR A 49 -2.73 -13.81 13.49
C THR A 49 -3.96 -14.43 14.12
N ARG A 50 -3.74 -15.42 14.98
CA ARG A 50 -4.73 -16.05 15.84
C ARG A 50 -4.63 -15.50 17.27
N ARG A 51 -5.64 -15.76 18.09
CA ARG A 51 -5.62 -15.37 19.51
C ARG A 51 -4.43 -15.97 20.25
N SER A 52 -4.03 -17.20 19.90
CA SER A 52 -2.86 -17.90 20.46
C SER A 52 -1.53 -17.20 20.22
N ASP A 53 -1.45 -16.37 19.18
CA ASP A 53 -0.20 -15.69 18.77
C ASP A 53 0.03 -14.40 19.57
N LEU A 54 -0.98 -13.96 20.32
CA LEU A 54 -0.94 -12.79 21.17
C LEU A 54 -0.64 -13.18 22.62
N PRO A 55 0.08 -12.34 23.39
CA PRO A 55 0.21 -12.53 24.82
C PRO A 55 -1.14 -12.72 25.53
N ALA A 56 -1.19 -13.70 26.45
CA ALA A 56 -2.43 -14.10 27.13
C ALA A 56 -3.00 -13.00 28.03
N ASP A 57 -2.17 -12.06 28.47
CA ASP A 57 -2.52 -10.92 29.31
C ASP A 57 -3.08 -9.73 28.54
N ILE A 58 -3.04 -9.75 27.19
CA ILE A 58 -3.72 -8.74 26.36
C ILE A 58 -5.22 -9.03 26.34
N PRO A 59 -6.08 -8.11 26.79
CA PRO A 59 -7.53 -8.26 26.68
C PRO A 59 -7.95 -8.29 25.20
N ASN A 60 -8.72 -9.29 24.81
CA ASN A 60 -9.30 -9.39 23.47
C ASN A 60 -10.78 -9.80 23.59
N THR A 61 -11.68 -8.94 23.11
CA THR A 61 -13.12 -9.18 23.11
C THR A 61 -13.63 -9.67 21.75
N LEU A 62 -12.78 -9.70 20.72
CA LEU A 62 -13.12 -10.04 19.34
C LEU A 62 -12.81 -11.50 19.00
N ALA A 63 -11.82 -12.09 19.68
CA ALA A 63 -11.37 -13.47 19.50
C ALA A 63 -11.13 -14.09 20.88
N LEU A 64 -11.89 -15.13 21.21
CA LEU A 64 -11.93 -15.72 22.55
C LEU A 64 -11.24 -17.08 22.60
N ALA A 65 -11.46 -17.93 21.59
CA ALA A 65 -10.80 -19.21 21.49
C ALA A 65 -9.36 -19.04 20.95
N PRO A 66 -8.40 -19.91 21.34
CA PRO A 66 -7.02 -19.81 20.88
C PRO A 66 -6.87 -19.77 19.34
N ASP A 67 -7.70 -20.53 18.62
CA ASP A 67 -7.67 -20.63 17.16
C ASP A 67 -8.45 -19.53 16.43
N ASP A 68 -9.16 -18.65 17.17
CA ASP A 68 -9.91 -17.55 16.56
C ASP A 68 -8.94 -16.60 15.84
N VAL A 69 -9.25 -16.30 14.58
CA VAL A 69 -8.46 -15.37 13.76
C VAL A 69 -8.74 -13.94 14.21
N VAL A 70 -7.67 -13.24 14.59
CA VAL A 70 -7.70 -11.82 14.99
C VAL A 70 -7.43 -10.91 13.78
N SER A 71 -6.47 -11.30 12.94
CA SER A 71 -6.17 -10.61 11.69
C SER A 71 -6.17 -11.61 10.56
N THR A 72 -6.99 -11.38 9.55
CA THR A 72 -7.20 -12.29 8.41
C THR A 72 -6.19 -12.08 7.28
N GLY A 73 -5.13 -11.30 7.48
CA GLY A 73 -4.18 -10.98 6.42
C GLY A 73 -4.81 -10.16 5.29
N GLY A 74 -4.75 -10.67 4.06
CA GLY A 74 -5.18 -9.98 2.84
C GLY A 74 -4.04 -9.43 1.99
N SER A 75 -2.82 -9.93 2.19
CA SER A 75 -1.64 -9.58 1.39
C SER A 75 -1.88 -9.86 -0.10
N CYS A 76 -1.40 -8.99 -0.98
CA CYS A 76 -1.56 -9.13 -2.43
C CYS A 76 -0.48 -8.38 -3.23
N ILE A 77 -0.29 -8.81 -4.47
CA ILE A 77 0.57 -8.18 -5.47
C ILE A 77 -0.31 -7.77 -6.65
N ILE A 78 -0.20 -6.50 -7.07
CA ILE A 78 -1.08 -5.92 -8.09
C ILE A 78 -0.24 -5.23 -9.18
N SER A 79 -0.58 -5.49 -10.43
CA SER A 79 0.06 -4.88 -11.61
C SER A 79 -0.32 -3.40 -11.78
N PRO A 80 0.44 -2.61 -12.56
CA PRO A 80 0.14 -1.20 -12.86
C PRO A 80 -1.24 -0.94 -13.50
N LEU A 81 -1.86 -1.96 -14.09
CA LEU A 81 -3.22 -1.89 -14.65
C LEU A 81 -4.30 -2.40 -13.69
N GLY A 82 -3.96 -2.61 -12.42
CA GLY A 82 -4.91 -3.00 -11.37
C GLY A 82 -5.32 -4.48 -11.43
N GLU A 83 -4.58 -5.31 -12.17
CA GLU A 83 -4.74 -6.77 -12.14
C GLU A 83 -4.10 -7.32 -10.86
N VAL A 84 -4.79 -8.22 -10.17
CA VAL A 84 -4.24 -8.91 -9.00
C VAL A 84 -3.41 -10.08 -9.51
N LEU A 85 -2.09 -10.00 -9.38
CA LEU A 85 -1.17 -11.05 -9.79
C LEU A 85 -1.17 -12.21 -8.79
N VAL A 86 -1.24 -11.90 -7.50
CA VAL A 86 -1.24 -12.88 -6.40
C VAL A 86 -2.08 -12.37 -5.23
N GLY A 87 -2.80 -13.28 -4.56
CA GLY A 87 -3.64 -13.00 -3.40
C GLY A 87 -5.08 -12.63 -3.77
N PRO A 88 -5.87 -12.06 -2.82
CA PRO A 88 -5.49 -11.76 -1.45
C PRO A 88 -5.34 -13.02 -0.58
N ALA A 89 -4.21 -13.17 0.10
CA ALA A 89 -3.96 -14.31 0.98
C ALA A 89 -4.68 -14.14 2.33
N ARG A 90 -5.63 -15.02 2.64
CA ARG A 90 -6.48 -14.92 3.83
C ARG A 90 -6.52 -16.16 4.72
N ASP A 91 -6.00 -17.28 4.23
CA ASP A 91 -6.18 -18.60 4.85
C ASP A 91 -4.95 -19.07 5.65
N GLY A 92 -4.13 -18.14 6.13
CA GLY A 92 -2.96 -18.43 6.93
C GLY A 92 -1.77 -17.54 6.60
N GLU A 93 -0.63 -17.87 7.22
CA GLU A 93 0.66 -17.29 6.87
C GLU A 93 1.15 -17.85 5.54
N GLU A 94 1.54 -16.97 4.63
CA GLU A 94 1.96 -17.33 3.28
C GLU A 94 3.04 -16.37 2.78
N ILE A 95 3.94 -16.88 1.93
CA ILE A 95 4.90 -16.05 1.20
C ILE A 95 4.38 -15.89 -0.23
N LEU A 96 4.09 -14.65 -0.63
CA LEU A 96 3.59 -14.33 -1.97
C LEU A 96 4.75 -13.98 -2.90
N PHE A 97 4.76 -14.59 -4.09
CA PHE A 97 5.78 -14.37 -5.11
C PHE A 97 5.14 -14.16 -6.49
N ALA A 98 5.65 -13.19 -7.24
CA ALA A 98 5.26 -12.93 -8.62
C ALA A 98 6.49 -12.48 -9.42
N ASP A 99 6.59 -12.92 -10.66
CA ASP A 99 7.47 -12.31 -11.65
C ASP A 99 6.81 -11.03 -12.18
N ILE A 100 7.57 -9.93 -12.25
CA ILE A 100 7.06 -8.64 -12.70
C ILE A 100 7.90 -8.10 -13.86
N ASP A 101 7.23 -7.62 -14.92
CA ASP A 101 7.86 -6.90 -16.02
C ASP A 101 7.75 -5.39 -15.79
N LEU A 102 8.89 -4.75 -15.51
CA LEU A 102 8.94 -3.30 -15.26
C LEU A 102 8.60 -2.46 -16.49
N ASP A 103 8.66 -3.01 -17.71
CA ASP A 103 8.27 -2.31 -18.92
C ASP A 103 6.75 -2.05 -19.00
N GLU A 104 5.94 -2.79 -18.23
CA GLU A 104 4.51 -2.51 -18.07
C GLU A 104 4.24 -1.12 -17.52
N ILE A 105 5.14 -0.57 -16.72
CA ILE A 105 5.00 0.78 -16.16
C ILE A 105 5.09 1.82 -17.26
N ALA A 106 6.08 1.70 -18.15
CA ALA A 106 6.22 2.62 -19.28
C ALA A 106 5.01 2.54 -20.22
N ARG A 107 4.54 1.31 -20.50
CA ARG A 107 3.31 1.07 -21.29
C ARG A 107 2.08 1.67 -20.61
N GLY A 108 1.94 1.52 -19.29
CA GLY A 108 0.81 2.07 -18.53
C GLY A 108 0.83 3.60 -18.43
N LYS A 109 2.03 4.19 -18.31
CA LYS A 109 2.22 5.65 -18.30
C LYS A 109 1.99 6.30 -19.65
N PHE A 110 2.12 5.57 -20.76
CA PHE A 110 1.73 6.08 -22.08
C PHE A 110 0.23 6.44 -22.13
N ASP A 111 -0.61 5.62 -21.48
CA ASP A 111 -2.05 5.87 -21.37
C ASP A 111 -2.37 6.92 -20.28
N PHE A 112 -1.72 6.84 -19.12
CA PHE A 112 -1.97 7.78 -18.01
C PHE A 112 -0.73 7.99 -17.15
N ASP A 113 -0.21 9.23 -17.13
CA ASP A 113 0.85 9.64 -16.20
C ASP A 113 0.37 10.80 -15.29
N VAL A 114 -0.04 10.44 -14.06
CA VAL A 114 -0.60 11.38 -13.06
C VAL A 114 0.37 12.50 -12.68
N ALA A 115 1.68 12.23 -12.68
CA ALA A 115 2.72 13.20 -12.34
C ALA A 115 3.38 13.83 -13.58
N GLY A 116 3.04 13.34 -14.77
CA GLY A 116 3.49 13.85 -16.05
C GLY A 116 2.39 14.59 -16.80
N HIS A 117 2.01 14.07 -17.96
CA HIS A 117 1.18 14.80 -18.92
C HIS A 117 -0.29 14.99 -18.49
N TYR A 118 -0.77 14.32 -17.44
CA TYR A 118 -2.10 14.59 -16.85
C TYR A 118 -2.06 15.61 -15.68
N ALA A 119 -0.88 16.02 -15.20
CA ALA A 119 -0.74 16.73 -13.92
C ALA A 119 -1.26 18.19 -13.89
N ARG A 120 -1.48 18.83 -15.05
CA ARG A 120 -1.90 20.25 -15.18
C ARG A 120 -1.12 21.23 -14.27
N PRO A 121 0.22 21.32 -14.41
CA PRO A 121 1.06 22.19 -13.57
C PRO A 121 0.77 23.69 -13.75
N ASP A 122 0.03 24.06 -14.80
CA ASP A 122 -0.49 25.42 -15.02
C ASP A 122 -1.65 25.80 -14.07
N VAL A 123 -2.32 24.82 -13.46
CA VAL A 123 -3.46 25.03 -12.54
C VAL A 123 -3.13 24.54 -11.13
N PHE A 124 -2.51 23.38 -11.00
CA PHE A 124 -2.25 22.73 -9.72
C PHE A 124 -0.76 22.61 -9.45
N ARG A 125 -0.34 22.94 -8.23
CA ARG A 125 1.03 22.78 -7.78
C ARG A 125 1.05 22.23 -6.35
N LEU A 126 1.80 21.15 -6.15
CA LEU A 126 2.11 20.61 -4.84
C LEU A 126 3.57 20.96 -4.49
N THR A 127 3.77 21.57 -3.32
CA THR A 127 5.09 21.80 -2.73
C THR A 127 5.21 20.96 -1.47
N VAL A 128 6.31 20.20 -1.35
CA VAL A 128 6.58 19.33 -0.20
C VAL A 128 7.81 19.87 0.53
N ASP A 129 7.67 20.11 1.84
CA ASP A 129 8.79 20.43 2.71
C ASP A 129 9.37 19.14 3.29
N GLU A 130 10.56 18.77 2.83
CA GLU A 130 11.27 17.56 3.27
C GLU A 130 12.36 17.87 4.31
N ALA A 131 12.43 19.10 4.83
CA ALA A 131 13.41 19.47 5.84
C ALA A 131 13.13 18.77 7.18
N PRO A 132 14.16 18.23 7.87
CA PRO A 132 14.00 17.66 9.21
C PRO A 132 13.35 18.65 10.19
N LYS A 133 12.36 18.19 10.95
CA LYS A 133 11.71 18.97 12.01
C LYS A 133 12.22 18.51 13.38
N PRO A 134 13.11 19.27 14.04
CA PRO A 134 13.59 18.88 15.35
C PRO A 134 12.46 19.01 16.38
N PRO A 135 12.40 18.12 17.40
CA PRO A 135 11.35 18.16 18.42
C PRO A 135 11.43 19.42 19.30
N VAL A 136 12.60 20.06 19.39
CA VAL A 136 12.83 21.32 20.09
C VAL A 136 13.70 22.20 19.21
N SER A 137 13.28 23.44 18.98
CA SER A 137 14.10 24.48 18.37
C SER A 137 14.37 25.57 19.42
N PRO A 138 15.62 26.01 19.63
CA PRO A 138 15.89 27.14 20.51
C PRO A 138 15.20 28.41 19.98
N ALA A 139 14.73 29.25 20.90
CA ALA A 139 14.17 30.55 20.54
C ALA A 139 15.27 31.41 19.88
N GLN A 140 14.91 32.13 18.82
CA GLN A 140 15.78 33.11 18.16
C GLN A 140 16.01 34.34 19.04
#